data_AF-A0A4Z1P4T0-F1
#
_entry.id   AF-A0A4Z1P4T0-F1
#
_cell.length_a   1.000
_cell.length_b   1.000
_cell.length_c   1.000
_cell.angle_alpha   90.00
_cell.angle_beta   90.00
_cell.angle_gamma   90.00
#
_symmetry.space_group_name_H-M   'P 1'
#
loop_
_entity.id
_entity.type
_entity.pdbx_description
1 polymer ?
#
loop_
_entity_poly.entity_id
_entity_poly.type
_entity_poly.pdbx_seq_one_letter_code
_entity_poly.pdbx_strand_id
1 'polypeptide(L)'
;MSVNWVMLSETEGFTPLPGEQRLYQSPPRTALSLQTLNKFPGKQPYSLSSSGGCVHLTNRRIVYLPTTPSATLQSFAAPILNLHDTHVTAPFFGPNVWGAIVQPVPGGNIPPEHAALELKMTFKDGGAFDFHSNFERIKERLQQAVEVARESGHMTGDGTETGGGRGAGALGAVDMNAVHLDELPAYEDAASTRRVPVAREESPLVDLAAPESTTRTTPPEAQFSPPAEPPPGYEHVQSQSISDELERRLRGSESS
;
A
#
# COMPACT_ATOMS: atom_id res chain seq x y z
N MET A 1 -2.38 -19.44 26.00
CA MET A 1 -1.23 -18.65 25.53
C MET A 1 -1.47 -18.34 24.06
N SER A 2 -1.51 -17.07 23.69
CA SER A 2 -1.69 -16.58 22.31
C SER A 2 -0.36 -16.12 21.70
N VAL A 3 -0.25 -16.23 20.38
CA VAL A 3 0.93 -15.81 19.60
C VAL A 3 0.79 -14.34 19.26
N ASN A 4 1.77 -13.50 19.59
CA ASN A 4 1.75 -12.05 19.35
C ASN A 4 0.36 -11.45 19.61
N TRP A 5 -0.03 -11.32 20.86
CA TRP A 5 -1.43 -11.19 21.22
C TRP A 5 -1.93 -9.75 21.27
N VAL A 6 -3.26 -9.58 21.24
CA VAL A 6 -3.94 -8.31 21.43
C VAL A 6 -4.88 -8.39 22.63
N MET A 7 -5.03 -7.30 23.36
CA MET A 7 -6.10 -7.17 24.35
C MET A 7 -7.44 -7.26 23.61
N LEU A 8 -8.31 -8.17 24.05
CA LEU A 8 -9.65 -8.32 23.49
C LEU A 8 -10.59 -7.27 24.10
N SER A 9 -11.49 -6.74 23.29
CA SER A 9 -12.53 -5.80 23.70
C SER A 9 -13.89 -6.39 23.36
N GLU A 10 -14.86 -6.27 24.27
CA GLU A 10 -16.23 -6.79 24.05
C GLU A 10 -16.95 -6.07 22.90
N THR A 11 -16.63 -4.80 22.66
CA THR A 11 -17.31 -3.96 21.67
C THR A 11 -16.61 -3.92 20.32
N GLU A 12 -15.27 -3.79 20.33
CA GLU A 12 -14.48 -3.55 19.12
C GLU A 12 -13.75 -4.81 18.62
N GLY A 13 -13.82 -5.91 19.37
CA GLY A 13 -13.11 -7.17 19.11
C GLY A 13 -11.67 -7.17 19.66
N PHE A 14 -10.92 -6.08 19.47
CA PHE A 14 -9.61 -5.86 20.07
C PHE A 14 -9.39 -4.40 20.45
N THR A 15 -8.51 -4.15 21.43
CA THR A 15 -8.13 -2.81 21.86
C THR A 15 -7.05 -2.25 20.93
N PRO A 16 -7.29 -1.14 20.21
CA PRO A 16 -6.28 -0.50 19.38
C PRO A 16 -5.16 0.14 20.23
N LEU A 17 -3.94 0.15 19.69
CA LEU A 17 -2.83 0.92 20.24
C LEU A 17 -3.06 2.43 20.02
N PRO A 18 -2.36 3.32 20.75
CA PRO A 18 -2.49 4.77 20.53
C PRO A 18 -2.19 5.18 19.09
N GLY A 19 -3.15 5.78 18.38
CA GLY A 19 -3.05 6.12 16.96
C GLY A 19 -3.14 4.93 15.99
N GLU A 20 -3.54 3.75 16.48
CA GLU A 20 -3.87 2.60 15.62
C GLU A 20 -5.29 2.76 15.06
N GLN A 21 -5.41 2.68 13.73
CA GLN A 21 -6.68 2.78 13.03
C GLN A 21 -6.93 1.51 12.22
N ARG A 22 -8.16 0.98 12.25
CA ARG A 22 -8.58 -0.16 11.42
C ARG A 22 -8.90 0.34 10.01
N LEU A 23 -8.18 -0.19 9.03
CA LEU A 23 -8.29 0.20 7.62
C LEU A 23 -9.07 -0.82 6.80
N TYR A 24 -8.98 -2.10 7.17
CA TYR A 24 -9.71 -3.15 6.48
C TYR A 24 -10.11 -4.28 7.45
N GLN A 25 -11.21 -4.95 7.13
CA GLN A 25 -11.71 -6.12 7.83
C GLN A 25 -12.15 -7.19 6.83
N SER A 26 -11.64 -8.41 6.97
CA SER A 26 -12.04 -9.52 6.09
C SER A 26 -13.43 -10.05 6.42
N PRO A 27 -14.03 -10.85 5.54
CA PRO A 27 -15.16 -11.68 5.89
C PRO A 27 -14.88 -12.58 7.11
N PRO A 28 -15.92 -13.05 7.84
CA PRO A 28 -15.78 -13.80 9.09
C PRO A 28 -15.35 -15.26 8.90
N ARG A 29 -15.32 -15.79 7.67
CA ARG A 29 -14.83 -17.15 7.37
C ARG A 29 -13.42 -17.14 6.79
N THR A 30 -12.51 -16.38 7.40
CA THR A 30 -11.08 -16.40 7.06
C THR A 30 -10.36 -17.39 7.96
N ALA A 31 -9.82 -18.46 7.37
CA ALA A 31 -8.97 -19.41 8.11
C ALA A 31 -7.53 -18.87 8.21
N LEU A 32 -6.80 -19.26 9.25
CA LEU A 32 -5.39 -18.91 9.45
C LEU A 32 -4.58 -20.18 9.71
N SER A 33 -3.38 -20.25 9.13
CA SER A 33 -2.38 -21.27 9.41
C SER A 33 -1.00 -20.62 9.52
N LEU A 34 -0.25 -20.94 10.57
CA LEU A 34 1.11 -20.47 10.82
C LEU A 34 1.99 -21.69 11.05
N GLN A 35 3.01 -21.90 10.22
CA GLN A 35 3.82 -23.12 10.25
C GLN A 35 5.31 -22.83 10.04
N THR A 36 6.18 -23.67 10.58
CA THR A 36 7.60 -23.65 10.24
C THR A 36 7.81 -23.87 8.74
N LEU A 37 8.78 -23.17 8.17
CA LEU A 37 9.15 -23.36 6.77
C LEU A 37 9.62 -24.81 6.54
N ASN A 38 9.05 -25.47 5.52
CA ASN A 38 9.34 -26.87 5.15
C ASN A 38 10.83 -27.18 4.88
N LYS A 39 11.70 -26.17 4.80
CA LYS A 39 13.14 -26.31 4.55
C LYS A 39 13.98 -26.60 5.79
N PHE A 40 13.40 -26.68 6.99
CA PHE A 40 14.11 -26.96 8.24
C PHE A 40 13.65 -28.26 8.94
N PRO A 41 13.85 -29.45 8.34
CA PRO A 41 13.42 -30.73 8.92
C PRO A 41 14.18 -31.17 10.19
N GLY A 42 15.18 -30.38 10.65
CA GLY A 42 16.01 -30.72 11.81
C GLY A 42 15.61 -30.07 13.14
N LYS A 43 14.63 -29.16 13.16
CA LYS A 43 14.11 -28.51 14.37
C LYS A 43 12.67 -28.97 14.62
N GLN A 44 12.24 -29.00 15.88
CA GLN A 44 10.86 -29.39 16.21
C GLN A 44 9.85 -28.55 15.41
N PRO A 45 8.90 -29.16 14.68
CA PRO A 45 7.97 -28.41 13.86
C PRO A 45 7.04 -27.60 14.76
N TYR A 46 6.83 -26.34 14.39
CA TYR A 46 5.84 -25.46 15.02
C TYR A 46 4.70 -25.22 14.05
N SER A 47 3.46 -25.41 14.53
CA SER A 47 2.26 -25.26 13.72
C SER A 47 1.10 -24.76 14.58
N LEU A 48 0.36 -23.80 14.05
CA LEU A 48 -0.84 -23.25 14.64
C LEU A 48 -1.87 -23.01 13.55
N SER A 49 -3.14 -23.32 13.81
CA SER A 49 -4.19 -23.07 12.84
C SER A 49 -5.53 -22.75 13.48
N SER A 50 -6.34 -22.01 12.74
CA SER A 50 -7.75 -21.75 13.01
C SER A 50 -8.54 -21.94 11.71
N SER A 51 -9.66 -22.65 11.78
CA SER A 51 -10.50 -22.96 10.62
C SER A 51 -11.42 -21.81 10.19
N GLY A 52 -11.58 -20.78 11.03
CA GLY A 52 -12.45 -19.63 10.79
C GLY A 52 -12.19 -18.49 11.76
N GLY A 53 -12.43 -17.27 11.30
CA GLY A 53 -12.12 -16.04 12.01
C GLY A 53 -12.11 -14.84 11.07
N CYS A 54 -11.75 -13.70 11.62
CA CYS A 54 -11.66 -12.45 10.89
C CYS A 54 -10.25 -11.88 11.01
N VAL A 55 -9.71 -11.35 9.91
CA VAL A 55 -8.49 -10.54 9.95
C VAL A 55 -8.84 -9.07 9.82
N HIS A 56 -8.29 -8.29 10.73
CA HIS A 56 -8.27 -6.85 10.71
C HIS A 56 -6.90 -6.39 10.28
N LEU A 57 -6.88 -5.44 9.36
CA LEU A 57 -5.68 -4.75 8.92
C LEU A 57 -5.75 -3.32 9.46
N THR A 58 -4.73 -2.94 10.23
CA THR A 58 -4.59 -1.59 10.78
C THR A 58 -3.46 -0.85 10.08
N ASN A 59 -3.26 0.42 10.41
CA ASN A 59 -2.07 1.18 9.98
C ASN A 59 -0.75 0.72 10.65
N ARG A 60 -0.76 -0.35 11.46
CA ARG A 60 0.44 -0.85 12.17
C ARG A 60 0.68 -2.35 12.00
N ARG A 61 -0.38 -3.15 12.02
CA ARG A 61 -0.31 -4.61 12.11
C ARG A 61 -1.51 -5.26 11.47
N ILE A 62 -1.37 -6.56 11.20
CA ILE A 62 -2.52 -7.44 11.04
C ILE A 62 -2.92 -7.97 12.41
N VAL A 63 -4.21 -8.14 12.64
CA VAL A 63 -4.79 -8.76 13.84
C VAL A 63 -5.80 -9.80 13.39
N TYR A 64 -5.59 -11.06 13.77
CA TYR A 64 -6.51 -12.15 13.51
C TYR A 64 -7.24 -12.57 14.78
N LEU A 65 -8.56 -12.61 14.69
CA LEU A 65 -9.46 -13.06 15.74
C LEU A 65 -10.16 -14.35 15.27
N PRO A 66 -9.82 -15.51 15.86
CA PRO A 66 -10.51 -16.77 15.61
C PRO A 66 -11.99 -16.68 15.98
N THR A 67 -12.87 -17.32 15.21
CA THR A 67 -14.29 -17.46 15.60
C THR A 67 -14.44 -18.30 16.86
N THR A 68 -13.61 -19.33 17.00
CA THR A 68 -13.56 -20.19 18.18
C THR A 68 -12.15 -20.14 18.78
N PRO A 69 -11.88 -19.21 19.71
CA PRO A 69 -10.59 -19.10 20.38
C PRO A 69 -10.20 -20.41 21.07
N SER A 70 -8.95 -20.82 20.91
CA SER A 70 -8.40 -21.99 21.59
C SER A 70 -7.36 -21.59 22.64
N ALA A 71 -6.95 -22.54 23.49
CA ALA A 71 -5.89 -22.30 24.47
C ALA A 71 -4.54 -21.94 23.83
N THR A 72 -4.32 -22.36 22.57
CA THR A 72 -3.08 -22.12 21.79
C THR A 72 -3.18 -20.93 20.86
N LEU A 73 -4.39 -20.55 20.43
CA LEU A 73 -4.65 -19.41 19.56
C LEU A 73 -5.91 -18.68 20.02
N GLN A 74 -5.73 -17.70 20.90
CA GLN A 74 -6.82 -16.77 21.27
C GLN A 74 -6.91 -15.59 20.31
N SER A 75 -5.76 -15.11 19.85
CA SER A 75 -5.59 -14.04 18.86
C SER A 75 -4.23 -14.20 18.23
N PHE A 76 -4.03 -13.61 17.06
CA PHE A 76 -2.71 -13.47 16.45
C PHE A 76 -2.52 -12.05 15.95
N ALA A 77 -1.32 -11.49 16.07
CA ALA A 77 -0.96 -10.24 15.45
C ALA A 77 0.44 -10.28 14.85
N ALA A 78 0.67 -9.47 13.83
CA ALA A 78 2.01 -9.28 13.28
C ALA A 78 2.16 -7.86 12.76
N PRO A 79 3.24 -7.13 13.14
CA PRO A 79 3.56 -5.85 12.52
C PRO A 79 3.64 -5.99 11.01
N ILE A 80 3.17 -4.98 10.27
CA ILE A 80 3.14 -5.03 8.80
C ILE A 80 4.55 -5.21 8.21
N LEU A 81 5.56 -4.54 8.80
CA LEU A 81 6.95 -4.63 8.36
C LEU A 81 7.63 -5.97 8.70
N ASN A 82 7.00 -6.82 9.51
CA ASN A 82 7.47 -8.17 9.83
C ASN A 82 6.89 -9.25 8.90
N LEU A 83 6.12 -8.84 7.89
CA LEU A 83 5.50 -9.72 6.91
C LEU A 83 6.19 -9.53 5.55
N HIS A 84 6.85 -10.59 5.09
CA HIS A 84 7.65 -10.64 3.87
C HIS A 84 7.02 -11.57 2.83
N ASP A 85 7.47 -11.49 1.58
CA ASP A 85 7.06 -12.37 0.47
C ASP A 85 5.53 -12.57 0.36
N THR A 86 4.81 -11.45 0.44
CA THR A 86 3.35 -11.39 0.46
C THR A 86 2.77 -11.61 -0.93
N HIS A 87 1.78 -12.51 -1.05
CA HIS A 87 1.20 -12.87 -2.34
C HIS A 87 -0.21 -13.46 -2.20
N VAL A 88 -1.00 -13.43 -3.28
CA VAL A 88 -2.29 -14.11 -3.39
C VAL A 88 -2.19 -15.28 -4.36
N THR A 89 -2.66 -16.44 -3.95
CA THR A 89 -2.87 -17.61 -4.81
C THR A 89 -4.36 -17.81 -5.03
N ALA A 90 -4.78 -17.79 -6.29
CA ALA A 90 -6.15 -18.08 -6.71
C ALA A 90 -6.19 -19.46 -7.40
N PRO A 91 -6.52 -20.54 -6.68
CA PRO A 91 -6.63 -21.86 -7.28
C PRO A 91 -7.84 -21.92 -8.23
N PHE A 92 -7.79 -22.78 -9.25
CA PHE A 92 -8.91 -23.02 -10.17
C PHE A 92 -10.20 -23.46 -9.45
N PHE A 93 -10.04 -24.20 -8.35
CA PHE A 93 -11.12 -24.62 -7.49
C PHE A 93 -10.74 -24.38 -6.03
N GLY A 94 -11.66 -23.76 -5.28
CA GLY A 94 -11.48 -23.46 -3.87
C GLY A 94 -11.26 -21.97 -3.57
N PRO A 95 -11.08 -21.62 -2.29
CA PRO A 95 -10.93 -20.25 -1.84
C PRO A 95 -9.54 -19.68 -2.15
N ASN A 96 -9.48 -18.37 -2.33
CA ASN A 96 -8.22 -17.66 -2.49
C ASN A 96 -7.42 -17.68 -1.18
N VAL A 97 -6.11 -17.80 -1.32
CA VAL A 97 -5.18 -17.84 -0.19
C VAL A 97 -4.23 -16.66 -0.29
N TRP A 98 -4.13 -15.88 0.77
CA TRP A 98 -3.05 -14.92 0.94
C TRP A 98 -1.93 -15.56 1.75
N GLY A 99 -0.70 -15.48 1.27
CA GLY A 99 0.49 -16.05 1.88
C GLY A 99 1.50 -14.98 2.25
N ALA A 100 2.25 -15.21 3.33
CA ALA A 100 3.35 -14.35 3.77
C ALA A 100 4.39 -15.13 4.59
N ILE A 101 5.58 -14.56 4.73
CA ILE A 101 6.61 -15.02 5.66
C ILE A 101 6.61 -14.09 6.87
N VAL A 102 6.31 -14.64 8.04
CA VAL A 102 6.30 -13.92 9.32
C VAL A 102 7.69 -13.99 9.93
N GLN A 103 8.28 -12.84 10.20
CA GLN A 103 9.43 -12.70 11.09
C GLN A 103 8.94 -12.49 12.52
N PRO A 104 9.19 -13.43 13.46
CA PRO A 104 8.76 -13.28 14.84
C PRO A 104 9.36 -12.06 15.54
N VAL A 105 8.60 -11.50 16.48
CA VAL A 105 9.06 -10.41 17.34
C VAL A 105 9.43 -10.94 18.73
N PRO A 106 10.38 -10.30 19.43
CA PRO A 106 10.64 -10.58 20.84
C PRO A 106 9.35 -10.46 21.68
N GLY A 107 9.12 -11.39 22.60
CA GLY A 107 7.91 -11.43 23.43
C GLY A 107 6.67 -11.99 22.72
N GLY A 108 6.81 -12.52 21.50
CA GLY A 108 5.71 -12.99 20.68
C GLY A 108 5.13 -14.38 20.95
N ASN A 109 5.63 -15.09 21.96
CA ASN A 109 5.32 -16.51 22.24
C ASN A 109 5.62 -17.47 21.07
N ILE A 110 6.45 -17.05 20.12
CA ILE A 110 7.04 -17.93 19.11
C ILE A 110 8.44 -18.29 19.60
N PRO A 111 8.80 -19.59 19.65
CA PRO A 111 10.13 -20.00 20.08
C PRO A 111 11.25 -19.36 19.21
N PRO A 112 12.33 -18.86 19.82
CA PRO A 112 13.39 -18.11 19.12
C PRO A 112 14.15 -18.96 18.09
N GLU A 113 14.07 -20.29 18.16
CA GLU A 113 14.63 -21.20 17.17
C GLU A 113 13.97 -21.09 15.78
N HIS A 114 12.78 -20.49 15.70
CA HIS A 114 12.05 -20.23 14.46
C HIS A 114 12.28 -18.79 14.00
N ALA A 115 13.25 -18.58 13.13
CA ALA A 115 13.56 -17.25 12.60
C ALA A 115 12.51 -16.73 11.60
N ALA A 116 11.76 -17.63 10.96
CA ALA A 116 10.72 -17.30 9.99
C ALA A 116 9.66 -18.42 9.94
N LEU A 117 8.41 -18.02 9.74
CA LEU A 117 7.26 -18.93 9.61
C LEU A 117 6.43 -18.59 8.39
N GLU A 118 5.83 -19.59 7.78
CA GLU A 118 4.84 -19.42 6.71
C GLU A 118 3.47 -19.11 7.33
N LEU A 119 2.92 -17.95 7.00
CA LEU A 119 1.54 -17.56 7.30
C LEU A 119 0.69 -17.75 6.05
N LYS A 120 -0.44 -18.44 6.21
CA LYS A 120 -1.47 -18.62 5.19
C LYS A 120 -2.81 -18.19 5.74
N MET A 121 -3.51 -17.37 4.97
CA MET A 121 -4.86 -16.91 5.27
C MET A 121 -5.79 -17.32 4.13
N THR A 122 -6.83 -18.09 4.44
CA THR A 122 -7.74 -18.65 3.43
C THR A 122 -9.08 -17.95 3.51
N PHE A 123 -9.42 -17.20 2.47
CA PHE A 123 -10.61 -16.35 2.42
C PHE A 123 -11.79 -17.11 1.80
N LYS A 124 -12.60 -17.76 2.63
CA LYS A 124 -13.68 -18.65 2.16
C LYS A 124 -14.87 -17.91 1.54
N ASP A 125 -14.97 -16.60 1.76
CA ASP A 125 -16.04 -15.75 1.26
C ASP A 125 -15.51 -14.62 0.34
N GLY A 126 -14.29 -14.79 -0.20
CA GLY A 126 -13.64 -13.77 -1.01
C GLY A 126 -12.93 -12.68 -0.19
N GLY A 127 -12.46 -11.63 -0.87
CA GLY A 127 -11.74 -10.51 -0.24
C GLY A 127 -10.21 -10.66 -0.16
N ALA A 128 -9.62 -11.77 -0.62
CA ALA A 128 -8.17 -11.98 -0.57
C ALA A 128 -7.39 -10.93 -1.40
N PHE A 129 -7.89 -10.58 -2.58
CA PHE A 129 -7.27 -9.56 -3.44
C PHE A 129 -7.40 -8.17 -2.84
N ASP A 130 -8.58 -7.82 -2.31
CA ASP A 130 -8.80 -6.53 -1.64
C ASP A 130 -7.89 -6.40 -0.41
N PHE A 131 -7.82 -7.45 0.42
CA PHE A 131 -6.91 -7.51 1.55
C PHE A 131 -5.46 -7.29 1.11
N HIS A 132 -5.01 -7.99 0.07
CA HIS A 132 -3.64 -7.88 -0.44
C HIS A 132 -3.34 -6.46 -0.95
N SER A 133 -4.22 -5.88 -1.77
CA SER A 133 -4.03 -4.52 -2.30
C SER A 133 -3.96 -3.48 -1.18
N ASN A 134 -4.84 -3.58 -0.17
CA ASN A 134 -4.79 -2.70 1.00
C ASN A 134 -3.50 -2.92 1.80
N PHE A 135 -3.11 -4.18 2.00
CA PHE A 135 -1.89 -4.53 2.72
C PHE A 135 -0.64 -3.96 2.05
N GLU A 136 -0.47 -4.15 0.74
CA GLU A 136 0.70 -3.63 0.01
C GLU A 136 0.74 -2.10 0.04
N ARG A 137 -0.40 -1.43 -0.16
CA ARG A 137 -0.50 0.03 -0.07
C ARG A 137 -0.02 0.53 1.29
N ILE A 138 -0.50 -0.08 2.37
CA ILE A 138 -0.12 0.31 3.74
C ILE A 138 1.36 0.00 3.97
N LYS A 139 1.84 -1.18 3.59
CA LYS A 139 3.23 -1.60 3.75
C LYS A 139 4.20 -0.64 3.06
N GLU A 140 3.92 -0.26 1.82
CA GLU A 140 4.75 0.69 1.07
C GLU A 140 4.82 2.06 1.78
N ARG A 141 3.67 2.58 2.24
CA ARG A 141 3.62 3.86 2.98
C ARG A 141 4.38 3.79 4.29
N LEU A 142 4.29 2.69 5.03
CA LEU A 142 5.06 2.50 6.26
C LEU A 142 6.56 2.45 5.98
N GLN A 143 6.98 1.77 4.92
CA GLN A 143 8.40 1.71 4.53
C GLN A 143 8.93 3.10 4.17
N GLN A 144 8.18 3.88 3.38
CA GLN A 144 8.52 5.26 3.05
C GLN A 144 8.62 6.13 4.30
N ALA A 145 7.65 6.03 5.22
CA ALA A 145 7.66 6.80 6.46
C ALA A 145 8.85 6.47 7.37
N VAL A 146 9.23 5.18 7.45
CA VAL A 146 10.43 4.76 8.18
C VAL A 146 11.69 5.31 7.53
N GLU A 147 11.79 5.30 6.20
CA GLU A 147 12.96 5.85 5.50
C GLU A 147 13.08 7.36 5.72
N VAL A 148 11.98 8.12 5.60
CA VAL A 148 11.96 9.56 5.87
C VAL A 148 12.33 9.87 7.33
N ALA A 149 11.85 9.08 8.29
CA ALA A 149 12.21 9.25 9.71
C ALA A 149 13.70 8.96 9.96
N ARG A 150 14.27 8.02 9.20
CA ARG A 150 15.69 7.68 9.23
C ARG A 150 16.54 8.80 8.63
N GLU A 151 16.14 9.35 7.48
CA GLU A 151 16.85 10.44 6.78
C GLU A 151 16.77 11.77 7.52
N SER A 152 15.61 12.09 8.12
CA SER A 152 15.36 13.34 8.85
C SER A 152 16.02 13.40 10.24
N GLY A 153 16.81 12.40 10.62
CA GLY A 153 17.56 12.39 11.87
C GLY A 153 16.71 12.18 13.14
N HIS A 154 15.41 11.88 12.98
CA HIS A 154 14.54 11.53 14.11
C HIS A 154 14.83 10.13 14.70
N MET A 155 15.66 9.32 14.04
CA MET A 155 16.29 8.14 14.65
C MET A 155 17.65 8.51 15.29
N THR A 156 17.62 9.28 16.37
CA THR A 156 18.81 9.52 17.21
C THR A 156 19.02 8.32 18.13
N GLY A 157 19.77 7.32 17.65
CA GLY A 157 20.30 6.24 18.48
C GLY A 157 20.44 4.92 17.74
N ASP A 158 21.60 4.27 17.88
CA ASP A 158 21.93 2.93 17.35
C ASP A 158 21.11 1.80 18.03
N GLY A 159 19.98 2.12 18.67
CA GLY A 159 19.11 1.15 19.36
C GLY A 159 19.78 0.38 20.49
N THR A 160 20.98 0.78 20.93
CA THR A 160 21.76 0.10 21.98
C THR A 160 21.38 0.55 23.39
N GLU A 161 20.69 1.69 23.55
CA GLU A 161 20.35 2.23 24.87
C GLU A 161 18.92 1.92 25.34
N THR A 162 18.07 1.41 24.45
CA THR A 162 16.80 0.78 24.85
C THR A 162 16.89 -0.67 24.46
N GLY A 163 16.97 -1.57 25.43
CA GLY A 163 17.16 -3.02 25.25
C GLY A 163 16.02 -3.76 24.52
N GLY A 164 15.40 -3.16 23.51
CA GLY A 164 14.41 -3.75 22.63
C GLY A 164 15.02 -4.00 21.24
N GLY A 165 15.70 -5.13 21.09
CA GLY A 165 16.28 -5.52 19.80
C GLY A 165 15.25 -5.50 18.68
N ARG A 166 15.55 -4.75 17.61
CA ARG A 166 15.17 -4.90 16.17
C ARG A 166 13.76 -5.39 15.78
N GLY A 167 12.79 -5.47 16.68
CA GLY A 167 11.48 -6.09 16.42
C GLY A 167 10.28 -5.15 16.58
N ALA A 168 10.46 -4.03 17.27
CA ALA A 168 9.40 -3.02 17.47
C ALA A 168 9.89 -1.56 17.39
N GLY A 169 11.21 -1.33 17.31
CA GLY A 169 11.81 0.01 17.42
C GLY A 169 11.65 0.90 16.19
N ALA A 170 11.54 0.34 14.99
CA ALA A 170 11.48 1.14 13.75
C ALA A 170 10.15 1.90 13.59
N LEU A 171 9.02 1.34 14.04
CA LEU A 171 7.72 2.01 14.01
C LEU A 171 7.44 2.86 15.26
N GLY A 172 8.23 2.70 16.31
CA GLY A 172 8.08 3.47 17.55
C GLY A 172 8.42 4.95 17.37
N ALA A 173 9.32 5.27 16.43
CA ALA A 173 9.76 6.62 16.11
C ALA A 173 8.97 7.28 14.96
N VAL A 174 8.08 6.55 14.29
CA VAL A 174 7.28 7.06 13.17
C VAL A 174 5.98 7.64 13.72
N ASP A 175 5.75 8.94 13.51
CA ASP A 175 4.43 9.54 13.77
C ASP A 175 3.43 9.06 12.70
N MET A 176 2.68 8.02 13.06
CA MET A 176 1.66 7.44 12.20
C MET A 176 0.52 8.39 11.88
N ASN A 177 0.33 9.49 12.62
CA ASN A 177 -0.69 10.49 12.29
C ASN A 177 -0.28 11.36 11.10
N ALA A 178 1.02 11.50 10.84
CA ALA A 178 1.55 12.24 9.70
C ALA A 178 1.55 11.41 8.39
N VAL A 179 1.35 10.09 8.49
CA VAL A 179 1.28 9.20 7.32
C VAL A 179 -0.14 9.25 6.75
N HIS A 180 -0.32 10.02 5.68
CA HIS A 180 -1.57 10.02 4.92
C HIS A 180 -1.70 8.69 4.15
N LEU A 181 -2.63 7.83 4.61
CA LEU A 181 -2.90 6.51 4.05
C LEU A 181 -3.89 6.55 2.88
N ASP A 182 -4.60 7.68 2.72
CA ASP A 182 -5.55 7.88 1.63
C ASP A 182 -4.86 8.22 0.31
N GLU A 183 -5.49 7.80 -0.78
CA GLU A 183 -5.07 8.16 -2.14
C GLU A 183 -5.09 9.68 -2.27
N LEU A 184 -3.97 10.29 -2.69
CA LEU A 184 -3.97 11.70 -3.04
C LEU A 184 -5.08 11.91 -4.08
N PRO A 185 -5.91 12.97 -3.98
CA PRO A 185 -6.93 13.23 -4.97
C PRO A 185 -6.29 13.22 -6.34
N ALA A 186 -6.80 12.39 -7.25
CA ALA A 186 -6.51 12.59 -8.66
C ALA A 186 -6.88 14.04 -8.97
N TYR A 187 -5.98 14.78 -9.61
CA TYR A 187 -6.24 16.17 -10.00
C TYR A 187 -7.53 16.19 -10.81
N GLU A 188 -8.63 16.65 -10.20
CA GLU A 188 -9.88 16.87 -10.91
C GLU A 188 -9.66 18.09 -11.79
N ASP A 189 -9.52 17.87 -13.10
CA ASP A 189 -9.63 18.96 -14.06
C ASP A 189 -11.00 19.63 -13.85
N ALA A 190 -10.99 20.92 -13.50
CA ALA A 190 -12.17 21.72 -13.16
C ALA A 190 -13.13 21.96 -14.35
N ALA A 191 -13.14 21.08 -15.36
CA ALA A 191 -13.95 21.17 -16.56
C ALA A 191 -15.26 20.36 -16.52
N SER A 192 -15.50 19.48 -15.53
CA SER A 192 -16.61 18.52 -15.57
C SER A 192 -17.82 18.81 -14.64
N THR A 193 -17.97 20.04 -14.14
CA THR A 193 -19.15 20.43 -13.36
C THR A 193 -19.83 21.68 -13.91
N ARG A 194 -20.44 21.54 -15.10
CA ARG A 194 -21.61 22.36 -15.43
C ARG A 194 -22.69 21.50 -16.07
N ARG A 195 -23.44 20.80 -15.20
CA ARG A 195 -24.74 20.23 -15.55
C ARG A 195 -25.67 21.36 -15.98
N VAL A 196 -26.07 21.38 -17.24
CA VAL A 196 -27.13 22.24 -17.78
C VAL A 196 -28.47 21.51 -17.58
N PRO A 197 -29.53 22.16 -17.07
CA PRO A 197 -30.83 21.52 -16.96
C PRO A 197 -31.45 21.31 -18.35
N VAL A 198 -32.04 20.13 -18.54
CA VAL A 198 -32.79 19.75 -19.74
C VAL A 198 -34.11 20.51 -19.75
N ALA A 199 -34.28 21.42 -20.71
CA ALA A 199 -35.59 21.91 -21.13
C ALA A 199 -35.84 21.40 -22.56
N ARG A 200 -36.95 20.68 -22.70
CA ARG A 200 -37.53 20.19 -23.97
C ARG A 200 -37.89 21.38 -24.85
N GLU A 201 -37.60 21.29 -26.15
CA GLU A 201 -38.48 21.85 -27.19
C GLU A 201 -38.22 21.19 -28.55
N GLU A 202 -39.30 21.11 -29.32
CA GLU A 202 -39.60 20.12 -30.36
C GLU A 202 -38.97 20.46 -31.73
N SER A 203 -38.61 19.44 -32.51
CA SER A 203 -38.17 19.62 -33.91
C SER A 203 -39.35 19.49 -34.88
N PRO A 204 -39.33 20.24 -36.00
CA PRO A 204 -39.66 19.60 -37.27
C PRO A 204 -38.73 20.00 -38.45
N LEU A 205 -38.17 18.96 -39.08
CA LEU A 205 -38.16 18.57 -40.51
C LEU A 205 -37.87 19.60 -41.66
N VAL A 206 -36.77 19.28 -42.40
CA VAL A 206 -36.44 19.37 -43.86
C VAL A 206 -36.54 20.69 -44.66
N ASP A 207 -35.49 21.06 -45.42
CA ASP A 207 -35.33 20.76 -46.87
C ASP A 207 -33.96 21.25 -47.44
N LEU A 208 -33.55 20.66 -48.57
CA LEU A 208 -32.26 20.79 -49.30
C LEU A 208 -32.13 22.06 -50.18
N ALA A 209 -30.91 22.61 -50.31
CA ALA A 209 -30.30 23.11 -51.58
C ALA A 209 -28.94 23.82 -51.36
N ALA A 210 -27.98 23.61 -52.28
CA ALA A 210 -26.76 24.42 -52.49
C ALA A 210 -26.97 25.34 -53.74
N PRO A 211 -26.08 26.29 -54.16
CA PRO A 211 -24.78 26.76 -53.66
C PRO A 211 -24.62 28.33 -53.64
N GLU A 212 -23.38 28.81 -53.41
CA GLU A 212 -22.78 30.14 -53.72
C GLU A 212 -22.81 31.31 -52.69
N SER A 213 -21.58 31.65 -52.24
CA SER A 213 -20.92 32.96 -52.03
C SER A 213 -21.71 34.19 -51.55
N THR A 214 -21.28 34.80 -50.42
CA THR A 214 -20.50 36.08 -50.33
C THR A 214 -20.54 36.67 -48.89
N THR A 215 -19.35 36.94 -48.29
CA THR A 215 -19.00 37.88 -47.18
C THR A 215 -19.83 37.86 -45.87
N ARG A 216 -19.25 37.89 -44.65
CA ARG A 216 -18.42 39.00 -44.10
C ARG A 216 -18.02 38.68 -42.64
N THR A 217 -16.83 39.13 -42.23
CA THR A 217 -16.41 39.59 -40.88
C THR A 217 -16.21 38.59 -39.71
N THR A 218 -14.95 38.39 -39.35
CA THR A 218 -14.44 37.85 -38.08
C THR A 218 -14.17 38.96 -37.04
N PRO A 219 -14.41 38.69 -35.74
CA PRO A 219 -13.51 39.10 -34.65
C PRO A 219 -13.14 37.89 -33.74
N PRO A 220 -12.11 38.01 -32.88
CA PRO A 220 -11.04 37.01 -32.82
C PRO A 220 -11.24 35.90 -31.77
N GLU A 221 -10.81 34.70 -32.14
CA GLU A 221 -10.46 33.63 -31.20
C GLU A 221 -9.28 34.09 -30.34
N ALA A 222 -9.45 34.10 -29.02
CA ALA A 222 -8.31 34.07 -28.11
C ALA A 222 -7.74 32.64 -28.13
N GLN A 223 -6.93 32.38 -29.17
CA GLN A 223 -6.07 31.20 -29.25
C GLN A 223 -5.14 31.20 -28.03
N PHE A 224 -5.32 30.22 -27.15
CA PHE A 224 -4.34 29.94 -26.12
C PHE A 224 -3.11 29.33 -26.80
N SER A 225 -2.11 30.17 -27.07
CA SER A 225 -0.80 29.72 -27.51
C SER A 225 -0.03 29.23 -26.28
N PRO A 226 0.51 28.01 -26.28
CA PRO A 226 1.45 27.59 -25.24
C PRO A 226 2.61 28.60 -25.22
N PRO A 227 3.15 28.97 -24.03
CA PRO A 227 4.25 29.91 -23.93
C PRO A 227 5.40 29.46 -24.83
N ALA A 228 5.78 30.32 -25.79
CA ALA A 228 6.85 30.04 -26.74
C ALA A 228 8.25 30.13 -26.10
N GLU A 229 8.32 30.60 -24.86
CA GLU A 229 9.57 30.77 -24.13
C GLU A 229 9.72 29.67 -23.07
N PRO A 230 10.90 29.01 -23.03
CA PRO A 230 11.17 28.03 -22.01
C PRO A 230 11.23 28.72 -20.63
N PRO A 231 10.98 27.98 -19.53
CA PRO A 231 10.96 28.53 -18.19
C PRO A 231 12.26 29.28 -17.86
N PRO A 232 12.21 30.41 -17.14
CA PRO A 232 13.42 31.15 -16.77
C PRO A 232 14.40 30.23 -16.02
N GLY A 233 15.59 30.01 -16.60
CA GLY A 233 16.62 29.08 -16.12
C GLY A 233 16.79 27.79 -16.94
N TYR A 234 15.91 27.50 -17.90
CA TYR A 234 15.95 26.27 -18.71
C TYR A 234 17.16 26.19 -19.65
N GLU A 235 17.62 27.32 -20.18
CA GLU A 235 18.79 27.39 -21.07
C GLU A 235 20.09 26.96 -20.37
N HIS A 236 20.20 27.21 -19.06
CA HIS A 236 21.39 26.84 -18.27
C HIS A 236 21.52 25.32 -18.09
N VAL A 237 20.39 24.63 -17.93
CA VAL A 237 20.35 23.15 -17.79
C VAL A 237 20.60 22.46 -19.14
N GLN A 238 20.07 23.05 -20.22
CA GLN A 238 20.21 22.49 -21.56
C GLN A 238 21.63 22.67 -22.11
N SER A 239 22.25 23.85 -21.88
CA SER A 239 23.63 24.11 -22.30
C SER A 239 24.64 23.16 -21.63
N GLN A 240 24.49 22.91 -20.32
CA GLN A 240 25.32 21.93 -19.60
C GLN A 240 25.16 20.52 -20.17
N SER A 241 23.92 20.10 -20.46
CA SER A 241 23.64 18.78 -21.04
C SER A 241 24.23 18.60 -22.45
N ILE A 242 24.22 19.66 -23.27
CA ILE A 242 24.79 19.64 -24.63
C ILE A 242 26.32 19.62 -24.58
N SER A 243 26.93 20.39 -23.68
CA SER A 243 28.38 20.42 -23.47
C SER A 243 28.92 19.05 -23.03
N ASP A 244 28.26 18.41 -22.06
CA ASP A 244 28.65 17.08 -21.56
C ASP A 244 28.53 15.98 -22.64
N GLU A 245 27.47 16.04 -23.46
CA GLU A 245 27.26 15.10 -24.57
C GLU A 245 28.31 15.27 -25.68
N LEU A 246 28.70 16.51 -26.00
CA LEU A 246 29.71 16.82 -27.01
C LEU A 246 31.11 16.39 -26.57
N GLU A 247 31.49 16.65 -25.31
CA GLU A 247 32.76 16.23 -24.73
C GLU A 247 32.88 14.71 -24.69
N ARG A 248 31.77 14.02 -24.35
CA ARG A 248 31.70 12.55 -24.37
C ARG A 248 31.91 11.97 -25.77
N ARG A 249 31.38 12.63 -26.82
CA ARG A 249 31.56 12.21 -28.21
C ARG A 249 32.98 12.45 -28.72
N LEU A 250 33.58 13.60 -28.40
CA LEU A 250 34.97 13.92 -28.75
C LEU A 250 35.95 12.93 -28.10
N ARG A 251 35.73 12.61 -26.82
CA ARG A 251 36.55 11.64 -26.09
C ARG A 251 36.39 10.19 -26.60
N GLY A 252 35.24 9.86 -27.20
CA GLY A 252 34.99 8.57 -27.85
C GLY A 252 35.58 8.44 -29.25
N SER A 253 35.85 9.56 -29.93
CA SER A 253 36.38 9.57 -31.31
C SER A 253 37.91 9.54 -31.41
N GLU A 254 38.65 9.71 -30.32
CA GLU A 254 40.13 9.66 -30.31
C GLU A 254 40.71 8.27 -29.98
N SER A 255 39.89 7.22 -29.85
CA SER A 255 40.34 5.85 -29.63
C SER A 255 39.83 4.88 -30.71
N SER A 256 40.35 5.01 -31.93
CA SER A 256 40.46 3.93 -32.92
C SER A 256 41.59 4.21 -33.89
#